data_AF-A0A2S8SSZ4-F1
#
_entry.id   AF-A0A2S8SSZ4-F1
#
_cell.length_a   1.000
_cell.length_b   1.000
_cell.length_c   1.000
_cell.angle_alpha   90.00
_cell.angle_beta   90.00
_cell.angle_gamma   90.00
#
_symmetry.space_group_name_H-M   'P 1'
#
loop_
_entity.id
_entity.type
_entity.pdbx_description
1 polymer ?
#
loop_
_entity_poly.entity_id
_entity_poly.type
_entity_poly.pdbx_seq_one_letter_code
_entity_poly.pdbx_strand_id
1 'polypeptide(L)'
;MSDHSAAKPLLDDSFFESILVPRELEGAPPDLESDIAPLENFDWENYNRAFFESLPESAKSAPQTREIAEIAGGGLWMARQFSPEVVAFLLHETAPLRLWNYLSGKSRKELLSSATHGFQRKPQIVKQPMVRSRIAQWLHKNPAHNFVLLMLWSLETPPVIARAASLSDDSDWQIQLPILVKEFGAEAILCALASAAKPRAFLALREMLKDAENFARLIEQASVEITSETEDSTKNEAEFDLSDATTGNSTKNEANFSEDETGSESARVWKEKWQRSETSRTEVCEMLEQVLDAQEKSLAQLSAQSAKLGEFEKREKTSAALLEKRFGAIQKRLQLELDELKKTYERQNRKFRALERDKAELDIENRRFKKQLRHAGILLEEERKKVAALDGKTQTAGATVEALSTPNSRQSAPDKPVVVQAPTLLDEIFEWRADKRLVRITPRAVRRLIDGNNEEGVFAVVQALESLEFSDRSLHGKFFKRIGEGGGYYVRVLKENMARVLVDASNVARHTPNKYGKGQLRFLLGMREELRRLGCFPIVFIADASLRHVIDESRKFHEMVANGEIEVVDKGVEADEILAREARRTGAYVVTNDAKFFHKVSPDFEPPRVTFRIFDGTVIVDDF
;
A
#
# COMPACT_ATOMS: atom_id res chain seq x y z
N MET A 1 -40.63 -22.65 46.69
CA MET A 1 -39.87 -23.06 47.87
C MET A 1 -38.41 -23.00 47.46
N SER A 2 -37.84 -21.79 47.51
CA SER A 2 -37.12 -21.19 48.66
C SER A 2 -35.63 -21.58 48.59
N ASP A 3 -34.77 -20.72 48.03
CA ASP A 3 -34.08 -19.58 48.70
C ASP A 3 -32.98 -20.09 49.66
N HIS A 4 -31.78 -19.53 49.78
CA HIS A 4 -31.18 -18.27 49.32
C HIS A 4 -29.67 -18.28 49.65
N SER A 5 -28.99 -17.22 49.18
CA SER A 5 -27.78 -16.57 49.76
C SER A 5 -26.42 -16.98 49.16
N ALA A 6 -25.76 -16.21 48.28
CA ALA A 6 -25.37 -14.79 48.24
C ALA A 6 -23.99 -14.50 48.87
N ALA A 7 -23.09 -13.97 48.03
CA ALA A 7 -22.08 -13.00 48.42
C ALA A 7 -21.67 -12.17 47.18
N LYS A 8 -22.09 -10.89 47.19
CA LYS A 8 -21.45 -9.74 46.52
C LYS A 8 -20.36 -9.20 47.50
N PRO A 9 -19.33 -8.40 47.12
CA PRO A 9 -19.59 -7.13 46.42
C PRO A 9 -18.47 -6.45 45.57
N LEU A 10 -18.93 -5.45 44.79
CA LEU A 10 -18.38 -4.09 44.61
C LEU A 10 -17.09 -3.87 43.78
N LEU A 11 -17.26 -3.39 42.55
CA LEU A 11 -16.91 -2.02 42.16
C LEU A 11 -17.63 -1.66 40.84
N ASP A 12 -18.01 -0.39 40.78
CA ASP A 12 -18.94 0.25 39.85
C ASP A 12 -18.14 0.98 38.77
N ASP A 13 -18.34 0.62 37.50
CA ASP A 13 -17.70 1.22 36.32
C ASP A 13 -18.74 1.91 35.40
N SER A 14 -19.91 2.29 35.94
CA SER A 14 -20.98 2.94 35.16
C SER A 14 -20.76 4.46 34.96
N PHE A 15 -19.62 4.83 34.35
CA PHE A 15 -19.37 6.22 33.92
C PHE A 15 -18.69 6.37 32.54
N PHE A 16 -18.22 5.29 31.89
CA PHE A 16 -17.51 5.37 30.59
C PHE A 16 -18.24 4.72 29.40
N GLU A 17 -19.48 4.24 29.57
CA GLU A 17 -20.31 3.69 28.47
C GLU A 17 -21.22 4.71 27.76
N SER A 18 -21.14 6.02 28.09
CA SER A 18 -22.06 7.03 27.55
C SER A 18 -21.59 7.78 26.30
N ILE A 19 -20.47 7.38 25.65
CA ILE A 19 -20.04 7.99 24.39
C ILE A 19 -19.46 6.89 23.48
N LEU A 20 -20.11 6.66 22.32
CA LEU A 20 -19.71 5.78 21.20
C LEU A 20 -20.26 4.34 21.11
N VAL A 21 -21.56 4.14 21.41
CA VAL A 21 -22.36 3.09 20.75
C VAL A 21 -23.65 3.75 20.25
N PRO A 22 -23.93 3.79 18.94
CA PRO A 22 -25.28 4.11 18.49
C PRO A 22 -26.20 3.00 18.99
N ARG A 23 -27.17 3.35 19.84
CA ARG A 23 -28.38 2.53 20.01
C ARG A 23 -28.92 2.23 18.61
N GLU A 24 -29.19 0.97 18.33
CA GLU A 24 -30.11 0.60 17.25
C GLU A 24 -31.41 1.37 17.53
N LEU A 25 -31.63 2.42 16.75
CA LEU A 25 -32.90 3.09 16.65
C LEU A 25 -33.84 2.09 15.97
N GLU A 26 -34.86 1.63 16.69
CA GLU A 26 -36.07 1.10 16.06
C GLU A 26 -36.67 2.22 15.21
N GLY A 27 -36.35 2.16 13.93
CA GLY A 27 -36.52 3.23 12.96
C GLY A 27 -35.38 3.11 11.94
N ALA A 28 -35.43 2.05 11.13
CA ALA A 28 -34.50 1.89 10.03
C ALA A 28 -34.48 3.19 9.19
N PRO A 29 -33.31 3.74 8.84
CA PRO A 29 -33.27 4.68 7.73
C PRO A 29 -33.88 3.97 6.50
N PRO A 30 -34.60 4.69 5.64
CA PRO A 30 -35.30 4.09 4.51
C PRO A 30 -34.34 3.20 3.73
N ASP A 31 -34.82 2.03 3.31
CA ASP A 31 -34.08 1.04 2.53
C ASP A 31 -33.27 1.74 1.42
N LEU A 32 -31.95 1.80 1.61
CA LEU A 32 -31.03 2.62 0.81
C LEU A 32 -30.52 1.89 -0.44
N GLU A 33 -30.94 0.64 -0.66
CA GLU A 33 -30.54 -0.14 -1.84
C GLU A 33 -31.45 0.07 -3.06
N SER A 34 -32.65 0.66 -2.92
CA SER A 34 -33.62 0.69 -4.04
C SER A 34 -33.94 2.05 -4.66
N ASP A 35 -33.61 3.19 -4.05
CA ASP A 35 -33.96 4.51 -4.61
C ASP A 35 -32.78 5.49 -4.63
N ILE A 36 -31.91 5.34 -5.63
CA ILE A 36 -31.14 6.49 -6.11
C ILE A 36 -32.08 7.30 -7.01
N ALA A 37 -32.86 8.19 -6.41
CA ALA A 37 -33.56 9.23 -7.19
C ALA A 37 -32.53 9.98 -8.07
N PRO A 38 -32.92 10.46 -9.26
CA PRO A 38 -32.01 11.17 -10.15
C PRO A 38 -31.28 12.32 -9.42
N LEU A 39 -29.98 12.41 -9.66
CA LEU A 39 -28.96 13.20 -8.96
C LEU A 39 -29.30 14.68 -8.69
N GLU A 40 -30.19 15.26 -9.49
CA GLU A 40 -30.63 16.65 -9.36
C GLU A 40 -31.63 16.87 -8.20
N ASN A 41 -32.24 15.79 -7.67
CA ASN A 41 -33.29 15.85 -6.64
C ASN A 41 -32.87 15.29 -5.28
N PHE A 42 -31.58 14.96 -5.05
CA PHE A 42 -31.13 14.50 -3.74
C PHE A 42 -31.15 15.66 -2.74
N ASP A 43 -32.06 15.60 -1.76
CA ASP A 43 -32.29 16.64 -0.76
C ASP A 43 -31.20 16.62 0.33
N TRP A 44 -30.09 17.32 0.03
CA TRP A 44 -28.95 17.48 0.92
C TRP A 44 -29.29 18.13 2.25
N GLU A 45 -30.22 19.08 2.25
CA GLU A 45 -30.65 19.73 3.49
C GLU A 45 -31.34 18.73 4.41
N ASN A 46 -32.16 17.84 3.86
CA ASN A 46 -32.83 16.82 4.64
C ASN A 46 -31.87 15.73 5.16
N TYR A 47 -30.89 15.30 4.34
CA TYR A 47 -29.85 14.36 4.81
C TYR A 47 -29.01 14.95 5.96
N ASN A 48 -28.53 16.19 5.80
CA ASN A 48 -27.74 16.86 6.82
C ASN A 48 -28.57 17.14 8.08
N ARG A 49 -29.86 17.49 7.93
CA ARG A 49 -30.78 17.65 9.06
C ARG A 49 -30.96 16.34 9.81
N ALA A 50 -31.23 15.23 9.13
CA ALA A 50 -31.37 13.92 9.75
C ALA A 50 -30.07 13.49 10.47
N PHE A 51 -28.91 13.75 9.86
CA PHE A 51 -27.61 13.49 10.49
C PHE A 51 -27.41 14.34 11.74
N PHE A 52 -27.68 15.66 11.67
CA PHE A 52 -27.59 16.56 12.82
C PHE A 52 -28.54 16.15 13.95
N GLU A 53 -29.77 15.75 13.61
CA GLU A 53 -30.78 15.27 14.57
C GLU A 53 -30.36 13.97 15.26
N SER A 54 -29.54 13.14 14.61
CA SER A 54 -28.97 11.91 15.19
C SER A 54 -27.85 12.16 16.20
N LEU A 55 -27.30 13.38 16.27
CA LEU A 55 -26.24 13.71 17.23
C LEU A 55 -26.78 13.79 18.68
N PRO A 56 -25.94 13.54 19.70
CA PRO A 56 -26.33 13.76 21.10
C PRO A 56 -26.72 15.23 21.36
N GLU A 57 -27.71 15.48 22.24
CA GLU A 57 -28.17 16.84 22.58
C GLU A 57 -27.04 17.76 23.09
N SER A 58 -26.05 17.19 23.77
CA SER A 58 -24.86 17.94 24.21
C SER A 58 -24.07 18.54 23.05
N ALA A 59 -23.98 17.83 21.91
CA ALA A 59 -23.33 18.33 20.71
C ALA A 59 -24.18 19.41 20.03
N LYS A 60 -25.51 19.23 19.93
CA LYS A 60 -26.41 20.16 19.23
C LYS A 60 -26.43 21.58 19.83
N SER A 61 -26.10 21.74 21.10
CA SER A 61 -26.20 23.01 21.83
C SER A 61 -25.20 24.11 21.42
N ALA A 62 -24.09 23.76 20.76
CA ALA A 62 -23.10 24.73 20.30
C ALA A 62 -23.41 25.24 18.88
N PRO A 63 -23.41 26.58 18.64
CA PRO A 63 -23.69 27.16 17.32
C PRO A 63 -22.80 26.62 16.19
N GLN A 64 -21.54 26.28 16.52
CA GLN A 64 -20.55 25.74 15.58
C GLN A 64 -20.81 24.26 15.23
N THR A 65 -21.59 23.53 16.04
CA THR A 65 -21.83 22.10 15.83
C THR A 65 -22.67 21.83 14.59
N ARG A 66 -23.58 22.74 14.24
CA ARG A 66 -24.41 22.56 13.04
C ARG A 66 -23.57 22.61 11.77
N GLU A 67 -22.67 23.59 11.65
CA GLU A 67 -21.75 23.70 10.53
C GLU A 67 -20.80 22.49 10.45
N ILE A 68 -20.23 22.07 11.58
CA ILE A 68 -19.37 20.88 11.65
C ILE A 68 -20.14 19.61 11.26
N ALA A 69 -21.41 19.50 11.66
CA ALA A 69 -22.25 18.35 11.33
C ALA A 69 -22.65 18.32 9.85
N GLU A 70 -22.91 19.47 9.23
CA GLU A 70 -23.17 19.58 7.79
C GLU A 70 -21.92 19.18 6.99
N ILE A 71 -20.73 19.64 7.40
CA ILE A 71 -19.46 19.25 6.77
C ILE A 71 -19.19 17.75 6.96
N ALA A 72 -19.35 17.24 8.18
CA ALA A 72 -19.10 15.84 8.50
C ALA A 72 -20.12 14.90 7.85
N GLY A 73 -21.39 15.30 7.77
CA GLY A 73 -22.46 14.54 7.12
C GLY A 73 -22.21 14.39 5.63
N GLY A 74 -21.96 15.50 4.93
CA GLY A 74 -21.60 15.49 3.51
C GLY A 74 -20.34 14.69 3.23
N GLY A 75 -19.27 14.91 4.01
CA GLY A 75 -18.02 14.16 3.90
C GLY A 75 -18.18 12.66 4.15
N LEU A 76 -18.98 12.28 5.15
CA LEU A 76 -19.26 10.87 5.46
C LEU A 76 -20.02 10.18 4.33
N TRP A 77 -21.04 10.83 3.79
CA TRP A 77 -21.77 10.31 2.64
C TRP A 77 -20.85 10.09 1.45
N MET A 78 -20.01 11.09 1.10
CA MET A 78 -19.10 10.98 -0.04
C MET A 78 -18.04 9.91 0.17
N ALA A 79 -17.48 9.80 1.38
CA ALA A 79 -16.47 8.79 1.68
C ALA A 79 -17.01 7.35 1.59
N ARG A 80 -18.31 7.15 1.86
CA ARG A 80 -18.97 5.84 1.64
C ARG A 80 -19.06 5.46 0.17
N GLN A 81 -19.01 6.45 -0.73
CA GLN A 81 -19.09 6.28 -2.18
C GLN A 81 -17.71 6.10 -2.83
N PHE A 82 -16.62 6.11 -2.06
CA PHE A 82 -15.28 5.92 -2.60
C PHE A 82 -15.12 4.55 -3.27
N SER A 83 -14.56 4.56 -4.47
CA SER A 83 -14.17 3.35 -5.17
C SER A 83 -12.95 2.70 -4.50
N PRO A 84 -12.65 1.42 -4.79
CA PRO A 84 -11.46 0.76 -4.27
C PRO A 84 -10.14 1.51 -4.56
N GLU A 85 -10.06 2.19 -5.70
CA GLU A 85 -8.90 2.99 -6.12
C GLU A 85 -8.71 4.21 -5.21
N VAL A 86 -9.79 4.93 -4.89
CA VAL A 86 -9.75 6.08 -3.97
C VAL A 86 -9.36 5.63 -2.56
N VAL A 87 -9.87 4.48 -2.10
CA VAL A 87 -9.48 3.91 -0.79
C VAL A 87 -8.00 3.52 -0.79
N ALA A 88 -7.51 2.90 -1.88
CA ALA A 88 -6.10 2.54 -2.02
C ALA A 88 -5.20 3.79 -2.02
N PHE A 89 -5.60 4.85 -2.72
CA PHE A 89 -4.95 6.15 -2.69
C PHE A 89 -4.85 6.71 -1.27
N LEU A 90 -5.96 6.74 -0.52
CA LEU A 90 -5.97 7.22 0.86
C LEU A 90 -5.04 6.40 1.78
N LEU A 91 -5.04 5.07 1.66
CA LEU A 91 -4.12 4.21 2.41
C LEU A 91 -2.65 4.42 2.01
N HIS A 92 -2.42 4.83 0.76
CA HIS A 92 -1.10 5.13 0.25
C HIS A 92 -0.56 6.44 0.85
N GLU A 93 -1.36 7.50 0.78
CA GLU A 93 -0.98 8.87 1.11
C GLU A 93 -1.10 9.19 2.61
N THR A 94 -1.90 8.46 3.38
CA THR A 94 -1.99 8.70 4.84
C THR A 94 -0.69 8.34 5.54
N ALA A 95 -0.16 9.23 6.39
CA ALA A 95 1.03 8.92 7.18
C ALA A 95 0.90 7.59 7.96
N PRO A 96 1.88 6.68 7.82
CA PRO A 96 1.86 5.36 8.44
C PRO A 96 1.59 5.38 9.94
N LEU A 97 2.17 6.34 10.66
CA LEU A 97 2.01 6.46 12.11
C LEU A 97 0.57 6.81 12.50
N ARG A 98 -0.11 7.66 11.73
CA ARG A 98 -1.51 8.04 11.98
C ARG A 98 -2.45 6.88 11.68
N LEU A 99 -2.25 6.23 10.53
CA LEU A 99 -3.00 5.03 10.16
C LEU A 99 -2.79 3.92 11.20
N TRP A 100 -1.55 3.70 11.66
CA TRP A 100 -1.23 2.75 12.71
C TRP A 100 -1.95 3.06 14.03
N ASN A 101 -1.89 4.32 14.49
CA ASN A 101 -2.54 4.74 15.72
C ASN A 101 -4.06 4.54 15.65
N TYR A 102 -4.65 4.87 14.50
CA TYR A 102 -6.06 4.61 14.24
C TYR A 102 -6.40 3.12 14.34
N LEU A 103 -5.67 2.26 13.62
CA LEU A 103 -5.88 0.81 13.61
C LEU A 103 -5.62 0.16 14.98
N SER A 104 -4.74 0.75 15.81
CA SER A 104 -4.40 0.27 17.15
C SER A 104 -5.48 0.53 18.21
N GLY A 105 -6.57 1.23 17.86
CA GLY A 105 -7.70 1.44 18.76
C GLY A 105 -8.35 0.14 19.24
N LYS A 106 -8.88 0.13 20.48
CA LYS A 106 -9.45 -1.08 21.11
C LYS A 106 -10.49 -1.78 20.22
N SER A 107 -11.38 -1.02 19.59
CA SER A 107 -12.44 -1.53 18.69
C SER A 107 -11.92 -2.06 17.35
N ARG A 108 -10.65 -1.87 17.02
CA ARG A 108 -10.03 -2.27 15.74
C ARG A 108 -8.83 -3.20 15.92
N LYS A 109 -8.62 -3.71 17.14
CA LYS A 109 -7.51 -4.62 17.45
C LYS A 109 -7.55 -5.88 16.59
N GLU A 110 -8.74 -6.43 16.31
CA GLU A 110 -8.93 -7.58 15.44
C GLU A 110 -8.58 -7.28 14.00
N LEU A 111 -9.02 -6.12 13.47
CA LEU A 111 -8.62 -5.65 12.15
C LEU A 111 -7.11 -5.47 12.04
N LEU A 112 -6.48 -4.79 13.00
CA LEU A 112 -5.04 -4.63 12.99
C LEU A 112 -4.35 -6.01 13.03
N SER A 113 -4.87 -6.93 13.85
CA SER A 113 -4.36 -8.30 13.97
C SER A 113 -4.45 -9.07 12.65
N SER A 114 -5.58 -9.00 11.95
CA SER A 114 -5.80 -9.68 10.67
C SER A 114 -5.04 -9.01 9.52
N ALA A 115 -5.04 -7.67 9.46
CA ALA A 115 -4.31 -6.92 8.44
C ALA A 115 -2.81 -7.16 8.52
N THR A 116 -2.24 -7.12 9.73
CA THR A 116 -0.79 -7.29 9.97
C THR A 116 -0.38 -8.75 10.19
N HIS A 117 -1.27 -9.69 9.91
CA HIS A 117 -1.02 -11.09 10.15
C HIS A 117 0.16 -11.61 9.31
N GLY A 118 1.14 -12.25 9.95
CA GLY A 118 2.38 -12.70 9.31
C GLY A 118 3.49 -11.65 9.26
N PHE A 119 3.28 -10.48 9.86
CA PHE A 119 4.25 -9.39 9.87
C PHE A 119 4.54 -8.88 11.30
N GLN A 120 5.71 -8.28 11.50
CA GLN A 120 6.03 -7.60 12.75
C GLN A 120 5.12 -6.37 12.95
N ARG A 121 4.49 -6.28 14.13
CA ARG A 121 3.57 -5.19 14.48
C ARG A 121 4.28 -3.89 14.83
N LYS A 122 4.76 -3.20 13.79
CA LYS A 122 5.35 -1.84 13.86
C LYS A 122 4.58 -0.89 12.95
N PRO A 123 4.54 0.43 13.23
CA PRO A 123 3.85 1.40 12.38
C PRO A 123 4.18 1.31 10.90
N GLN A 124 5.42 0.97 10.54
CA GLN A 124 5.84 0.92 9.14
C GLN A 124 5.24 -0.25 8.35
N ILE A 125 4.62 -1.21 9.02
CA ILE A 125 4.03 -2.35 8.34
C ILE A 125 2.79 -1.98 7.52
N VAL A 126 2.11 -0.88 7.86
CA VAL A 126 0.97 -0.40 7.08
C VAL A 126 1.38 0.13 5.70
N LYS A 127 2.69 0.27 5.42
CA LYS A 127 3.20 0.56 4.07
C LYS A 127 3.22 -0.68 3.17
N GLN A 128 3.23 -1.88 3.75
CA GLN A 128 3.36 -3.12 2.99
C GLN A 128 2.12 -3.31 2.10
N PRO A 129 2.28 -3.57 0.79
CA PRO A 129 1.16 -3.71 -0.14
C PRO A 129 0.11 -4.72 0.33
N MET A 130 0.56 -5.83 0.93
CA MET A 130 -0.35 -6.87 1.44
C MET A 130 -1.16 -6.42 2.65
N VAL A 131 -0.55 -5.69 3.57
CA VAL A 131 -1.26 -5.12 4.73
C VAL A 131 -2.27 -4.07 4.24
N ARG A 132 -1.88 -3.20 3.30
CA ARG A 132 -2.78 -2.22 2.68
C ARG A 132 -3.95 -2.88 1.97
N SER A 133 -3.70 -3.92 1.18
CA SER A 133 -4.76 -4.68 0.49
C SER A 133 -5.78 -5.26 1.48
N ARG A 134 -5.32 -5.82 2.61
CA ARG A 134 -6.22 -6.35 3.65
C ARG A 134 -7.02 -5.25 4.34
N ILE A 135 -6.39 -4.10 4.64
CA ILE A 135 -7.09 -2.94 5.20
C ILE A 135 -8.13 -2.43 4.20
N ALA A 136 -7.79 -2.32 2.91
CA ALA A 136 -8.70 -1.88 1.86
C ALA A 136 -9.92 -2.79 1.72
N GLN A 137 -9.73 -4.12 1.74
CA GLN A 137 -10.83 -5.09 1.72
C GLN A 137 -11.76 -4.93 2.92
N TRP A 138 -11.21 -4.67 4.11
CA TRP A 138 -12.02 -4.41 5.29
C TRP A 138 -12.78 -3.08 5.20
N LEU A 139 -12.13 -2.02 4.72
CA LEU A 139 -12.75 -0.71 4.51
C LEU A 139 -13.89 -0.77 3.49
N HIS A 140 -13.75 -1.58 2.43
CA HIS A 140 -14.82 -1.82 1.46
C HIS A 140 -16.06 -2.46 2.10
N LYS A 141 -15.86 -3.38 3.06
CA LYS A 141 -16.95 -3.97 3.85
C LYS A 141 -17.51 -3.03 4.92
N ASN A 142 -16.78 -1.98 5.27
CA ASN A 142 -17.10 -1.06 6.36
C ASN A 142 -16.94 0.41 5.91
N PRO A 143 -17.71 0.87 4.90
CA PRO A 143 -17.46 2.13 4.20
C PRO A 143 -17.56 3.37 5.08
N ALA A 144 -18.22 3.30 6.25
CA ALA A 144 -18.23 4.37 7.24
C ALA A 144 -16.81 4.74 7.74
N HIS A 145 -15.88 3.80 7.72
CA HIS A 145 -14.50 4.02 8.15
C HIS A 145 -13.65 4.76 7.10
N ASN A 146 -14.11 4.85 5.85
CA ASN A 146 -13.46 5.66 4.81
C ASN A 146 -13.40 7.13 5.21
N PHE A 147 -14.44 7.63 5.90
CA PHE A 147 -14.45 9.02 6.38
C PHE A 147 -13.38 9.27 7.42
N VAL A 148 -13.14 8.33 8.34
CA VAL A 148 -12.06 8.48 9.32
C VAL A 148 -10.70 8.48 8.62
N LEU A 149 -10.51 7.62 7.62
CA LEU A 149 -9.29 7.61 6.83
C LEU A 149 -9.09 8.93 6.07
N LEU A 150 -10.15 9.47 5.47
CA LEU A 150 -10.16 10.78 4.83
C LEU A 150 -9.74 11.89 5.81
N MET A 151 -10.28 11.87 7.03
CA MET A 151 -9.88 12.83 8.07
C MET A 151 -8.40 12.70 8.42
N LEU A 152 -7.87 11.49 8.60
CA LEU A 152 -6.45 11.27 8.91
C LEU A 152 -5.52 11.81 7.82
N TRP A 153 -5.92 11.66 6.55
CA TRP A 153 -5.22 12.23 5.40
C TRP A 153 -5.33 13.76 5.36
N SER A 154 -6.52 14.32 5.56
CA SER A 154 -6.78 15.76 5.51
C SER A 154 -6.00 16.57 6.56
N LEU A 155 -5.65 15.95 7.70
CA LEU A 155 -4.86 16.56 8.77
C LEU A 155 -3.40 16.89 8.35
N GLU A 156 -2.95 16.49 7.16
CA GLU A 156 -1.66 16.93 6.58
C GLU A 156 -1.82 18.20 5.74
N THR A 157 -3.04 18.72 5.62
CA THR A 157 -3.39 19.88 4.79
C THR A 157 -2.76 19.81 3.40
N PRO A 158 -2.95 18.70 2.64
CA PRO A 158 -2.38 18.61 1.31
C PRO A 158 -2.88 19.77 0.44
N PRO A 159 -2.03 20.36 -0.43
CA PRO A 159 -2.36 21.57 -1.19
C PRO A 159 -3.68 21.48 -1.96
N VAL A 160 -4.01 20.28 -2.43
CA VAL A 160 -5.26 19.95 -3.12
C VAL A 160 -6.52 20.30 -2.31
N ILE A 161 -6.50 20.20 -0.98
CA ILE A 161 -7.65 20.55 -0.13
C ILE A 161 -7.84 22.07 -0.09
N ALA A 162 -6.76 22.83 0.09
CA ALA A 162 -6.83 24.29 0.09
C ALA A 162 -7.33 24.81 -1.26
N ARG A 163 -6.87 24.20 -2.36
CA ARG A 163 -7.29 24.55 -3.71
C ARG A 163 -8.77 24.21 -3.95
N ALA A 164 -9.22 23.02 -3.55
CA ALA A 164 -10.63 22.66 -3.59
C ALA A 164 -11.49 23.58 -2.73
N ALA A 165 -11.06 23.92 -1.50
CA ALA A 165 -11.81 24.81 -0.62
C ALA A 165 -11.93 26.24 -1.19
N SER A 166 -10.95 26.70 -1.96
CA SER A 166 -10.94 28.05 -2.57
C SER A 166 -11.96 28.25 -3.70
N LEU A 167 -12.58 27.17 -4.19
CA LEU A 167 -13.57 27.24 -5.25
C LEU A 167 -14.96 27.47 -4.63
N SER A 168 -15.39 28.73 -4.66
CA SER A 168 -16.63 29.21 -4.06
C SER A 168 -17.87 28.89 -4.91
N ASP A 169 -17.78 29.02 -6.23
CA ASP A 169 -18.94 28.96 -7.13
C ASP A 169 -19.04 27.63 -7.89
N ASP A 170 -20.28 27.14 -8.06
CA ASP A 170 -20.60 25.91 -8.79
C ASP A 170 -20.11 25.94 -10.26
N SER A 171 -20.01 27.12 -10.86
CA SER A 171 -19.48 27.33 -12.22
C SER A 171 -17.97 27.12 -12.32
N ASP A 172 -17.22 27.48 -11.28
CA ASP A 172 -15.76 27.43 -11.30
C ASP A 172 -15.26 25.98 -11.32
N TRP A 173 -16.03 25.06 -10.73
CA TRP A 173 -15.69 23.65 -10.70
C TRP A 173 -15.64 23.01 -12.08
N GLN A 174 -16.53 23.38 -13.00
CA GLN A 174 -16.55 22.78 -14.35
C GLN A 174 -15.28 23.11 -15.13
N ILE A 175 -14.77 24.33 -14.96
CA ILE A 175 -13.56 24.81 -15.64
C ILE A 175 -12.31 24.28 -14.93
N GLN A 176 -12.30 24.29 -13.59
CA GLN A 176 -11.11 23.97 -12.81
C GLN A 176 -10.92 22.46 -12.57
N LEU A 177 -11.97 21.63 -12.58
CA LEU A 177 -11.84 20.18 -12.33
C LEU A 177 -10.81 19.49 -13.24
N PRO A 178 -10.85 19.65 -14.57
CA PRO A 178 -9.90 18.98 -15.45
C PRO A 178 -8.45 19.39 -15.15
N ILE A 179 -8.24 20.67 -14.82
CA ILE A 179 -6.93 21.23 -14.45
C ILE A 179 -6.43 20.59 -13.15
N LEU A 180 -7.29 20.59 -12.12
CA LEU A 180 -6.94 20.05 -10.82
C LEU A 180 -6.73 18.53 -10.85
N VAL A 181 -7.51 17.79 -11.64
CA VAL A 181 -7.30 16.35 -11.81
C VAL A 181 -6.01 16.06 -12.57
N LYS A 182 -5.65 16.88 -13.56
CA LYS A 182 -4.35 16.77 -14.24
C LYS A 182 -3.20 17.03 -13.26
N GLU A 183 -3.35 17.99 -12.36
CA GLU A 183 -2.31 18.37 -11.40
C GLU A 183 -2.16 17.38 -10.24
N PHE A 184 -3.27 16.95 -9.64
CA PHE A 184 -3.27 16.18 -8.38
C PHE A 184 -3.73 14.73 -8.53
N GLY A 185 -4.33 14.34 -9.65
CA GLY A 185 -4.98 13.03 -9.83
C GLY A 185 -6.44 13.03 -9.38
N ALA A 186 -7.24 12.14 -9.96
CA ALA A 186 -8.69 12.10 -9.75
C ALA A 186 -9.05 11.71 -8.32
N GLU A 187 -8.33 10.74 -7.75
CA GLU A 187 -8.54 10.23 -6.41
C GLU A 187 -8.27 11.29 -5.35
N ALA A 188 -7.21 12.09 -5.53
CA ALA A 188 -6.86 13.19 -4.64
C ALA A 188 -7.95 14.27 -4.63
N ILE A 189 -8.50 14.60 -5.80
CA ILE A 189 -9.58 15.58 -5.93
C ILE A 189 -10.89 15.07 -5.34
N LEU A 190 -11.26 13.81 -5.57
CA LEU A 190 -12.42 13.20 -4.91
C LEU A 190 -12.30 13.26 -3.39
N CYS A 191 -11.11 13.00 -2.84
CA CYS A 191 -10.84 13.13 -1.41
C CYS A 191 -10.92 14.59 -0.95
N ALA A 192 -10.33 15.53 -1.69
CA ALA A 192 -10.37 16.95 -1.35
C ALA A 192 -11.80 17.51 -1.34
N LEU A 193 -12.60 17.17 -2.35
CA LEU A 193 -14.02 17.53 -2.45
C LEU A 193 -14.84 16.93 -1.31
N ALA A 194 -14.58 15.67 -0.96
CA ALA A 194 -15.21 15.03 0.18
C ALA A 194 -14.85 15.72 1.50
N SER A 195 -13.58 16.09 1.69
CA SER A 195 -13.10 16.78 2.88
C SER A 195 -13.63 18.22 3.00
N ALA A 196 -13.84 18.89 1.87
CA ALA A 196 -14.40 20.25 1.79
C ALA A 196 -15.93 20.26 1.79
N ALA A 197 -16.59 19.10 1.93
CA ALA A 197 -18.04 18.94 1.88
C ALA A 197 -18.69 19.56 0.62
N LYS A 198 -18.11 19.29 -0.56
CA LYS A 198 -18.58 19.78 -1.87
C LYS A 198 -19.27 18.66 -2.69
N PRO A 199 -20.48 18.22 -2.33
CA PRO A 199 -21.12 17.04 -2.93
C PRO A 199 -21.44 17.18 -4.41
N ARG A 200 -21.82 18.37 -4.88
CA ARG A 200 -22.12 18.63 -6.31
C ARG A 200 -20.90 18.41 -7.19
N ALA A 201 -19.78 19.05 -6.83
CA ALA A 201 -18.52 18.89 -7.54
C ALA A 201 -17.99 17.45 -7.45
N PHE A 202 -18.15 16.79 -6.30
CA PHE A 202 -17.80 15.38 -6.13
C PHE A 202 -18.56 14.46 -7.09
N LEU A 203 -19.88 14.66 -7.20
CA LEU A 203 -20.73 13.90 -8.12
C LEU A 203 -20.42 14.20 -9.58
N ALA A 204 -20.20 15.46 -9.93
CA ALA A 204 -19.81 15.86 -11.28
C ALA A 204 -18.52 15.17 -11.71
N LEU A 205 -17.48 15.18 -10.86
CA LEU A 205 -16.23 14.47 -11.13
C LEU A 205 -16.45 12.97 -11.31
N ARG A 206 -17.23 12.35 -10.42
CA ARG A 206 -17.52 10.92 -10.50
C ARG A 206 -18.23 10.54 -11.79
N GLU A 207 -19.16 11.37 -12.28
CA GLU A 207 -19.85 11.13 -13.54
C GLU A 207 -18.91 11.31 -14.73
N MET A 208 -18.05 12.34 -14.69
CA MET A 208 -17.01 12.53 -15.71
C MET A 208 -16.07 11.34 -15.81
N LEU A 209 -15.69 10.72 -14.68
CA LEU A 209 -14.80 9.55 -14.65
C LEU A 209 -15.43 8.27 -15.23
N LYS A 210 -16.76 8.21 -15.40
CA LYS A 210 -17.40 7.07 -16.09
C LYS A 210 -17.15 7.09 -17.60
N ASP A 211 -16.93 8.26 -18.18
CA ASP A 211 -16.59 8.44 -19.60
C ASP A 211 -15.14 8.88 -19.74
N ALA A 212 -14.24 7.88 -19.70
CA ALA A 212 -12.80 8.11 -19.76
C ALA A 212 -12.35 8.86 -21.03
N GLU A 213 -13.05 8.68 -22.16
CA GLU A 213 -12.71 9.36 -23.42
C GLU A 213 -13.06 10.83 -23.37
N ASN A 214 -14.28 11.17 -22.93
CA ASN A 214 -14.69 12.56 -22.78
C ASN A 214 -13.84 13.27 -21.72
N PHE A 215 -13.53 12.59 -20.62
CA PHE A 215 -12.68 13.14 -19.57
C PHE A 215 -11.27 13.46 -20.05
N ALA A 216 -10.66 12.55 -20.84
CA ALA A 216 -9.35 12.79 -21.43
C ALA A 216 -9.35 14.01 -22.38
N ARG A 217 -10.41 14.17 -23.18
CA ARG A 217 -10.57 15.35 -24.06
C ARG A 217 -10.68 16.65 -23.28
N LEU A 218 -11.42 16.66 -22.16
CA LEU A 218 -11.55 17.85 -21.31
C LEU A 218 -10.23 18.24 -20.65
N ILE A 219 -9.42 17.27 -20.21
CA ILE A 219 -8.07 17.53 -19.71
C ILE A 219 -7.18 18.13 -20.79
N GLU A 220 -7.27 17.61 -22.02
CA GLU A 220 -6.49 18.11 -23.16
C GLU A 220 -6.91 19.55 -23.54
N GLN A 221 -8.20 19.83 -23.62
CA GLN A 221 -8.74 21.16 -23.91
C GLN A 221 -8.33 22.20 -22.85
N ALA A 222 -8.50 21.88 -21.57
CA ALA A 222 -8.11 22.76 -20.47
C ALA A 222 -6.59 23.03 -20.45
N SER A 223 -5.78 22.11 -21.00
CA SER A 223 -4.33 22.30 -21.12
C SER A 223 -3.95 23.34 -22.18
N VAL A 224 -4.73 23.45 -23.25
CA VAL A 224 -4.48 24.39 -24.36
C VAL A 224 -4.83 25.82 -23.95
N GLU A 225 -5.93 26.02 -23.21
CA GLU A 225 -6.39 27.34 -22.77
C GLU A 225 -5.38 28.00 -21.81
N ILE A 226 -4.83 27.24 -20.85
CA ILE A 226 -3.83 27.76 -19.91
C ILE A 226 -2.56 28.22 -20.65
N THR A 227 -2.12 27.46 -21.66
CA THR A 227 -0.93 27.85 -22.45
C THR A 227 -1.16 29.10 -23.29
N SER A 228 -2.38 29.37 -23.77
CA SER A 228 -2.67 30.60 -24.51
C SER A 228 -2.72 31.85 -23.61
N GLU A 229 -3.22 31.74 -22.37
CA GLU A 229 -3.31 32.90 -21.46
C GLU A 229 -1.95 33.29 -20.84
N THR A 230 -1.04 32.34 -20.67
CA THR A 230 0.32 32.61 -20.17
C THR A 230 1.23 33.27 -21.21
N GLU A 231 0.97 33.06 -22.51
CA GLU A 231 1.71 33.73 -23.59
C GLU A 231 1.24 35.18 -23.84
N ASP A 232 -0.01 35.53 -23.50
CA ASP A 232 -0.53 36.90 -23.66
C ASP A 232 -0.29 37.80 -22.42
N SER A 233 -0.27 37.22 -21.21
CA SER A 233 0.00 37.98 -19.96
C SER A 233 1.46 38.40 -19.81
N THR A 234 2.41 37.72 -20.45
CA THR A 234 3.84 38.08 -20.39
C THR A 234 4.23 39.25 -21.30
N LYS A 235 3.29 39.83 -22.07
CA LYS A 235 3.54 41.00 -22.94
C LYS A 235 3.10 42.35 -22.38
N ASN A 236 2.34 42.41 -21.28
CA ASN A 236 1.71 43.65 -20.81
C ASN A 236 2.22 44.20 -19.44
N GLU A 237 3.23 43.60 -18.82
CA GLU A 237 3.76 44.06 -17.51
C GLU A 237 5.10 44.82 -17.62
N ALA A 238 5.17 45.84 -18.47
CA ALA A 238 6.30 46.77 -18.51
C ALA A 238 5.83 48.22 -18.73
N GLU A 239 5.31 48.85 -17.67
CA GLU A 239 5.37 50.30 -17.37
C GLU A 239 4.26 50.65 -16.36
N PHE A 240 4.61 50.75 -15.07
CA PHE A 240 3.80 51.55 -14.15
C PHE A 240 4.74 52.29 -13.19
N ASP A 241 4.97 53.55 -13.54
CA ASP A 241 5.81 54.52 -12.84
C ASP A 241 5.01 55.18 -11.72
N LEU A 242 5.60 55.33 -10.53
CA LEU A 242 4.96 55.92 -9.35
C LEU A 242 5.90 56.95 -8.72
N SER A 243 5.67 58.23 -9.06
CA SER A 243 6.26 59.39 -8.41
C SER A 243 5.19 60.41 -8.01
N ASP A 244 5.40 60.98 -6.81
CA ASP A 244 4.92 62.26 -6.27
C ASP A 244 3.44 62.47 -5.89
N ALA A 245 3.21 62.82 -4.61
CA ALA A 245 2.74 64.16 -4.23
C ALA A 245 2.67 64.37 -2.70
N THR A 246 2.79 65.64 -2.31
CA THR A 246 3.22 66.21 -1.04
C THR A 246 2.12 67.08 -0.41
N THR A 247 2.17 67.28 0.92
CA THR A 247 1.81 68.50 1.72
C THR A 247 0.37 69.07 1.85
N GLY A 248 0.09 69.56 3.08
CA GLY A 248 -0.85 70.66 3.44
C GLY A 248 -2.16 70.18 4.09
N ASN A 249 -2.73 70.76 5.17
CA ASN A 249 -2.74 72.16 5.57
C ASN A 249 -3.24 72.34 7.02
N SER A 250 -2.79 73.42 7.68
CA SER A 250 -3.27 73.89 9.00
C SER A 250 -4.31 74.99 8.83
N THR A 251 -5.29 75.11 9.73
CA THR A 251 -6.09 76.34 9.89
C THR A 251 -6.32 76.70 11.36
N LYS A 252 -5.88 77.92 11.67
CA LYS A 252 -6.25 78.77 12.81
C LYS A 252 -7.71 79.20 12.68
N ASN A 253 -8.36 79.52 13.81
CA ASN A 253 -9.35 80.61 13.85
C ASN A 253 -9.44 81.23 15.26
N GLU A 254 -9.28 82.55 15.28
CA GLU A 254 -9.39 83.51 16.39
C GLU A 254 -10.87 83.80 16.70
N ALA A 255 -11.26 83.83 17.98
CA ALA A 255 -11.51 85.01 18.83
C ALA A 255 -12.70 85.90 18.43
N ASN A 256 -13.65 86.05 19.37
CA ASN A 256 -14.43 87.27 19.64
C ASN A 256 -15.33 87.02 20.86
N PHE A 257 -15.16 87.78 21.96
CA PHE A 257 -16.30 88.26 22.77
C PHE A 257 -15.89 89.37 23.74
N SER A 258 -16.77 90.36 23.84
CA SER A 258 -16.62 91.71 24.38
C SER A 258 -16.68 91.82 25.91
N GLU A 259 -16.02 92.85 26.43
CA GLU A 259 -16.11 93.38 27.79
C GLU A 259 -17.46 94.08 28.02
N ASP A 260 -18.03 93.93 29.22
CA ASP A 260 -18.67 95.04 29.92
C ASP A 260 -18.78 94.78 31.44
N GLU A 261 -18.78 95.89 32.16
CA GLU A 261 -18.46 96.08 33.58
C GLU A 261 -19.45 95.48 34.59
N THR A 262 -18.94 95.07 35.76
CA THR A 262 -19.47 95.52 37.07
C THR A 262 -18.55 95.03 38.20
N GLY A 263 -18.09 96.01 38.98
CA GLY A 263 -17.09 95.85 40.02
C GLY A 263 -17.63 95.29 41.34
N SER A 264 -16.67 94.77 42.11
CA SER A 264 -16.67 94.59 43.56
C SER A 264 -17.16 93.26 44.16
N GLU A 265 -17.91 92.41 43.44
CA GLU A 265 -18.13 90.99 43.84
C GLU A 265 -17.14 90.03 43.12
N SER A 266 -16.64 90.47 41.95
CA SER A 266 -15.81 89.69 41.02
C SER A 266 -14.39 89.39 41.53
N ALA A 267 -13.81 90.17 42.44
CA ALA A 267 -12.44 89.93 42.92
C ALA A 267 -12.33 88.68 43.82
N ARG A 268 -13.43 88.31 44.50
CA ARG A 268 -13.47 87.12 45.35
C ARG A 268 -13.74 85.84 44.54
N VAL A 269 -14.62 85.94 43.54
CA VAL A 269 -14.90 84.88 42.55
C VAL A 269 -13.72 84.67 41.60
N TRP A 270 -12.98 85.71 41.22
CA TRP A 270 -11.76 85.59 40.42
C TRP A 270 -10.62 84.91 41.18
N LYS A 271 -10.50 85.12 42.48
CA LYS A 271 -9.45 84.46 43.28
C LYS A 271 -9.71 82.95 43.42
N GLU A 272 -10.97 82.54 43.62
CA GLU A 272 -11.37 81.13 43.58
C GLU A 272 -11.34 80.52 42.16
N LYS A 273 -11.74 81.25 41.12
CA LYS A 273 -11.61 80.80 39.72
C LYS A 273 -10.15 80.70 39.29
N TRP A 274 -9.29 81.61 39.72
CA TRP A 274 -7.86 81.59 39.42
C TRP A 274 -7.17 80.44 40.15
N GLN A 275 -7.48 80.22 41.43
CA GLN A 275 -7.00 79.04 42.16
C GLN A 275 -7.50 77.72 41.54
N ARG A 276 -8.79 77.61 41.17
CA ARG A 276 -9.31 76.44 40.43
C ARG A 276 -8.66 76.29 39.05
N SER A 277 -8.42 77.38 38.33
CA SER A 277 -7.70 77.42 37.06
C SER A 277 -6.25 76.96 37.21
N GLU A 278 -5.60 77.29 38.32
CA GLU A 278 -4.22 76.91 38.59
C GLU A 278 -4.15 75.43 39.01
N THR A 279 -5.08 74.95 39.84
CA THR A 279 -5.23 73.52 40.16
C THR A 279 -5.50 72.72 38.88
N SER A 280 -6.44 73.16 38.04
CA SER A 280 -6.72 72.53 36.74
C SER A 280 -5.54 72.61 35.76
N ARG A 281 -4.69 73.65 35.84
CA ARG A 281 -3.46 73.70 35.03
C ARG A 281 -2.42 72.69 35.50
N THR A 282 -2.23 72.53 36.80
CA THR A 282 -1.37 71.45 37.34
C THR A 282 -1.89 70.08 36.97
N GLU A 283 -3.20 69.83 37.09
CA GLU A 283 -3.82 68.56 36.69
C GLU A 283 -3.65 68.29 35.18
N VAL A 284 -3.80 69.32 34.34
CA VAL A 284 -3.57 69.22 32.89
C VAL A 284 -2.08 68.98 32.57
N CYS A 285 -1.15 69.62 33.29
CA CYS A 285 0.28 69.36 33.14
C CYS A 285 0.67 67.94 33.57
N GLU A 286 0.16 67.45 34.70
CA GLU A 286 0.37 66.07 35.15
C GLU A 286 -0.23 65.06 34.17
N MET A 287 -1.42 65.33 33.62
CA MET A 287 -2.01 64.51 32.56
C MET A 287 -1.15 64.52 31.28
N LEU A 288 -0.61 65.67 30.88
CA LEU A 288 0.25 65.78 29.70
C LEU A 288 1.57 65.04 29.89
N GLU A 289 2.19 65.10 31.08
CA GLU A 289 3.38 64.32 31.42
C GLU A 289 3.08 62.82 31.39
N GLN A 290 1.95 62.37 31.93
CA GLN A 290 1.54 60.96 31.86
C GLN A 290 1.30 60.50 30.41
N VAL A 291 0.74 61.36 29.56
CA VAL A 291 0.55 61.06 28.14
C VAL A 291 1.88 60.98 27.40
N LEU A 292 2.83 61.88 27.68
CA LEU A 292 4.18 61.85 27.10
C LEU A 292 4.93 60.59 27.53
N ASP A 293 4.91 60.24 28.82
CA ASP A 293 5.49 59.01 29.34
C ASP A 293 4.89 57.75 28.69
N ALA A 294 3.57 57.74 28.48
CA ALA A 294 2.88 56.65 27.79
C ALA A 294 3.27 56.57 26.30
N GLN A 295 3.45 57.71 25.63
CA GLN A 295 3.91 57.76 24.25
C GLN A 295 5.36 57.28 24.12
N GLU A 296 6.26 57.68 25.01
CA GLU A 296 7.65 57.20 25.01
C GLU A 296 7.74 55.69 25.25
N LYS A 297 6.95 55.15 26.18
CA LYS A 297 6.86 53.69 26.41
C LYS A 297 6.33 52.96 25.18
N SER A 298 5.33 53.52 24.50
CA SER A 298 4.79 52.95 23.26
C SER A 298 5.82 52.96 22.12
N LEU A 299 6.55 54.06 21.95
CA LEU A 299 7.63 54.17 20.96
C LEU A 299 8.78 53.19 21.25
N ALA A 300 9.17 53.01 22.52
CA ALA A 300 10.17 52.03 22.92
C ALA A 300 9.70 50.59 22.63
N GLN A 301 8.42 50.29 22.87
CA GLN A 301 7.83 48.99 22.56
C GLN A 301 7.79 48.71 21.04
N LEU A 302 7.42 49.70 20.23
CA LEU A 302 7.44 49.60 18.76
C LEU A 302 8.86 49.42 18.22
N SER A 303 9.84 50.14 18.77
CA SER A 303 11.26 49.96 18.42
C SER A 303 11.76 48.54 18.74
N ALA A 304 11.41 48.01 19.92
CA ALA A 304 11.75 46.64 20.30
C ALA A 304 11.06 45.58 19.40
N GLN A 305 9.82 45.82 18.97
CA GLN A 305 9.13 44.96 18.00
C GLN A 305 9.77 45.00 16.62
N SER A 306 10.16 46.19 16.14
CA SER A 306 10.88 46.36 14.87
C SER A 306 12.23 45.62 14.87
N ALA A 307 12.98 45.69 15.98
CA ALA A 307 14.23 44.95 16.13
C ALA A 307 14.02 43.42 16.06
N LYS A 308 12.97 42.90 16.70
CA LYS A 308 12.60 41.47 16.64
C LYS A 308 12.21 41.03 15.23
N LEU A 309 11.48 41.86 14.48
CA LEU A 309 11.15 41.59 13.08
C LEU A 309 12.42 41.51 12.22
N GLY A 310 13.38 42.42 12.42
CA GLY A 310 14.67 42.37 11.71
C GLY A 310 15.50 41.10 11.99
N GLU A 311 15.43 40.56 13.22
CA GLU A 311 16.06 39.25 13.51
C GLU A 311 15.33 38.09 12.84
N PHE A 312 13.99 38.15 12.77
CA PHE A 312 13.18 37.14 12.10
C PHE A 312 13.49 37.08 10.60
N GLU A 313 13.54 38.24 9.92
CA GLU A 313 13.92 38.33 8.50
C GLU A 313 15.32 37.77 8.23
N LYS A 314 16.29 38.02 9.12
CA LYS A 314 17.64 37.44 9.00
C LYS A 314 17.60 35.91 9.11
N ARG A 315 16.83 35.36 10.06
CA ARG A 315 16.66 33.90 10.21
C ARG A 315 15.98 33.30 8.99
N GLU A 316 14.96 33.95 8.46
CA GLU A 316 14.25 33.51 7.27
C GLU A 316 15.17 33.49 6.04
N LYS A 317 15.97 34.55 5.81
CA LYS A 317 16.98 34.58 4.75
C LYS A 317 18.01 33.45 4.89
N THR A 318 18.47 33.16 6.10
CA THR A 318 19.40 32.04 6.32
C THR A 318 18.75 30.68 6.11
N SER A 319 17.48 30.52 6.49
CA SER A 319 16.70 29.30 6.27
C SER A 319 16.46 29.06 4.78
N ALA A 320 16.08 30.09 4.03
CA ALA A 320 15.89 30.05 2.59
C ALA A 320 17.19 29.63 1.87
N ALA A 321 18.34 30.22 2.22
CA ALA A 321 19.63 29.84 1.64
C ALA A 321 20.03 28.37 1.95
N LEU A 322 19.68 27.86 3.14
CA LEU A 322 19.92 26.46 3.49
C LEU A 322 19.02 25.51 2.70
N LEU A 323 17.75 25.88 2.50
CA LEU A 323 16.80 25.12 1.70
C LEU A 323 17.25 25.06 0.24
N GLU A 324 17.65 26.19 -0.35
CA GLU A 324 18.16 26.24 -1.73
C GLU A 324 19.39 25.33 -1.92
N LYS A 325 20.32 25.34 -0.96
CA LYS A 325 21.48 24.44 -0.96
C LYS A 325 21.06 22.96 -0.88
N ARG A 326 20.05 22.62 -0.07
CA ARG A 326 19.52 21.25 0.03
C ARG A 326 18.82 20.82 -1.25
N PHE A 327 18.00 21.68 -1.85
CA PHE A 327 17.36 21.43 -3.13
C PHE A 327 18.39 21.18 -4.24
N GLY A 328 19.43 22.01 -4.33
CA GLY A 328 20.52 21.80 -5.29
C GLY A 328 21.26 20.46 -5.09
N ALA A 329 21.44 20.00 -3.84
CA ALA A 329 22.03 18.69 -3.56
C ALA A 329 21.11 17.53 -3.97
N ILE A 330 19.81 17.63 -3.70
CA ILE A 330 18.81 16.64 -4.11
C ILE A 330 18.73 16.56 -5.64
N GLN A 331 18.69 17.69 -6.33
CA GLN A 331 18.65 17.73 -7.80
C GLN A 331 19.88 17.06 -8.41
N LYS A 332 21.08 17.33 -7.87
CA LYS A 332 22.31 16.64 -8.31
C LYS A 332 22.26 15.13 -8.08
N ARG A 333 21.73 14.69 -6.93
CA ARG A 333 21.57 13.26 -6.64
C ARG A 333 20.60 12.59 -7.61
N LEU A 334 19.44 13.20 -7.85
CA LEU A 334 18.44 12.69 -8.80
C LEU A 334 19.00 12.61 -10.22
N GLN A 335 19.82 13.59 -10.63
CA GLN A 335 20.49 13.55 -11.93
C GLN A 335 21.46 12.36 -12.05
N LEU A 336 22.23 12.07 -10.99
CA LEU A 336 23.12 10.90 -10.96
C LEU A 336 22.33 9.58 -11.03
N GLU A 337 21.25 9.45 -10.26
CA GLU A 337 20.38 8.27 -10.29
C GLU A 337 19.75 8.07 -11.68
N LEU A 338 19.32 9.15 -12.34
CA LEU A 338 18.81 9.11 -13.72
C LEU A 338 19.87 8.62 -14.72
N ASP A 339 21.11 9.07 -14.59
CA ASP A 339 22.21 8.65 -15.46
C ASP A 339 22.60 7.17 -15.24
N GLU A 340 22.53 6.67 -14.00
CA GLU A 340 22.72 5.25 -13.69
C GLU A 340 21.59 4.38 -14.24
N LEU A 341 20.34 4.83 -14.15
CA LEU A 341 19.20 4.15 -14.75
C LEU A 341 19.32 4.08 -16.26
N LYS A 342 19.71 5.18 -16.94
CA LYS A 342 19.99 5.19 -18.39
C LYS A 342 21.06 4.16 -18.77
N LYS A 343 22.18 4.11 -18.03
CA LYS A 343 23.24 3.10 -18.26
C LYS A 343 22.72 1.67 -18.08
N THR A 344 21.88 1.44 -17.08
CA THR A 344 21.29 0.11 -16.81
C THR A 344 20.32 -0.29 -17.92
N TYR A 345 19.47 0.63 -18.36
CA TYR A 345 18.58 0.45 -19.50
C TYR A 345 19.35 0.10 -20.79
N GLU A 346 20.42 0.84 -21.10
CA GLU A 346 21.27 0.53 -22.26
C GLU A 346 21.90 -0.86 -22.18
N ARG A 347 22.37 -1.29 -21.00
CA ARG A 347 22.89 -2.65 -20.80
C ARG A 347 21.83 -3.71 -21.03
N GLN A 348 20.61 -3.51 -20.52
CA GLN A 348 19.50 -4.44 -20.76
C GLN A 348 19.10 -4.48 -22.23
N ASN A 349 19.04 -3.34 -22.91
CA ASN A 349 18.72 -3.27 -24.32
C ASN A 349 19.76 -4.00 -25.18
N ARG A 350 21.06 -3.92 -24.82
CA ARG A 350 22.12 -4.72 -25.47
C ARG A 350 21.93 -6.23 -25.26
N LYS A 351 21.52 -6.67 -24.05
CA LYS A 351 21.20 -8.07 -23.77
C LYS A 351 19.99 -8.54 -24.58
N PHE A 352 18.94 -7.72 -24.66
CA PHE A 352 17.75 -8.03 -25.45
C PHE A 352 18.09 -8.22 -26.93
N ARG A 353 18.86 -7.29 -27.52
CA ARG A 353 19.35 -7.41 -28.90
C ARG A 353 20.23 -8.64 -29.13
N ALA A 354 20.97 -9.12 -28.11
CA ALA A 354 21.73 -10.36 -28.22
C ALA A 354 20.80 -11.58 -28.26
N LEU A 355 19.81 -11.64 -27.36
CA LEU A 355 18.81 -12.71 -27.34
C LEU A 355 17.97 -12.77 -28.63
N GLU A 356 17.66 -11.61 -29.24
CA GLU A 356 17.00 -11.56 -30.54
C GLU A 356 17.83 -12.21 -31.66
N ARG A 357 19.17 -12.05 -31.62
CA ARG A 357 20.06 -12.72 -32.57
C ARG A 357 20.10 -14.23 -32.31
N ASP A 358 20.25 -14.65 -31.06
CA ASP A 358 20.25 -16.07 -30.69
C ASP A 358 18.94 -16.75 -31.11
N LYS A 359 17.80 -16.07 -30.91
CA LYS A 359 16.50 -16.54 -31.39
C LYS A 359 16.47 -16.70 -32.91
N ALA A 360 17.00 -15.73 -33.65
CA ALA A 360 17.09 -15.81 -35.11
C ALA A 360 17.99 -16.97 -35.58
N GLU A 361 19.08 -17.25 -34.87
CA GLU A 361 19.96 -18.40 -35.14
C GLU A 361 19.23 -19.73 -34.88
N LEU A 362 18.54 -19.85 -33.74
CA LEU A 362 17.74 -21.04 -33.42
C LEU A 362 16.61 -21.27 -34.44
N ASP A 363 15.99 -20.20 -34.97
CA ASP A 363 15.00 -20.31 -36.03
C ASP A 363 15.61 -20.84 -37.34
N ILE A 364 16.85 -20.45 -37.66
CA ILE A 364 17.59 -21.00 -38.80
C ILE A 364 17.89 -22.49 -38.58
N GLU A 365 18.34 -22.88 -37.39
CA GLU A 365 18.60 -24.28 -37.04
C GLU A 365 17.34 -25.14 -37.09
N ASN A 366 16.23 -24.66 -36.52
CA ASN A 366 14.93 -25.33 -36.61
C ASN A 366 14.47 -25.54 -38.06
N ARG A 367 14.72 -24.56 -38.94
CA ARG A 367 14.45 -24.74 -40.39
C ARG A 367 15.36 -25.81 -41.00
N ARG A 368 16.62 -25.92 -40.57
CA ARG A 368 17.55 -27.00 -41.02
C ARG A 368 17.07 -28.37 -40.54
N PHE A 369 16.70 -28.51 -39.27
CA PHE A 369 16.17 -29.78 -38.73
C PHE A 369 14.87 -30.20 -39.43
N LYS A 370 13.94 -29.27 -39.68
CA LYS A 370 12.73 -29.55 -40.46
C LYS A 370 13.03 -30.04 -41.88
N LYS A 371 14.09 -29.52 -42.53
CA LYS A 371 14.53 -30.04 -43.84
C LYS A 371 15.12 -31.45 -43.72
N GLN A 372 15.94 -31.72 -42.71
CA GLN A 372 16.50 -33.05 -42.46
C GLN A 372 15.41 -34.08 -42.16
N LEU A 373 14.42 -33.75 -41.33
CA LEU A 373 13.29 -34.63 -41.03
C LEU A 373 12.47 -34.97 -42.28
N ARG A 374 12.23 -33.99 -43.17
CA ARG A 374 11.57 -34.26 -44.46
C ARG A 374 12.40 -35.20 -45.34
N HIS A 375 13.71 -35.01 -45.41
CA HIS A 375 14.59 -35.89 -46.17
C HIS A 375 14.60 -37.32 -45.59
N ALA A 376 14.68 -37.47 -44.27
CA ALA A 376 14.58 -38.77 -43.60
C ALA A 376 13.22 -39.44 -43.85
N GLY A 377 12.13 -38.66 -43.87
CA GLY A 377 10.81 -39.16 -44.23
C GLY A 377 10.75 -39.74 -45.65
N ILE A 378 11.36 -39.06 -46.63
CA ILE A 378 11.46 -39.54 -48.01
C ILE A 378 12.24 -40.86 -48.07
N LEU A 379 13.41 -40.93 -47.42
CA LEU A 379 14.23 -42.16 -47.38
C LEU A 379 13.47 -43.34 -46.75
N LEU A 380 12.74 -43.10 -45.65
CA LEU A 380 11.92 -44.13 -45.02
C LEU A 380 10.80 -44.61 -45.95
N GLU A 381 10.19 -43.72 -46.73
CA GLU A 381 9.17 -44.09 -47.69
C GLU A 381 9.74 -44.89 -48.87
N GLU A 382 10.93 -44.55 -49.35
CA GLU A 382 11.67 -45.33 -50.35
C GLU A 382 12.00 -46.74 -49.84
N GLU A 383 12.50 -46.87 -48.60
CA GLU A 383 12.77 -48.16 -47.99
C GLU A 383 11.49 -48.98 -47.80
N ARG A 384 10.38 -48.35 -47.37
CA ARG A 384 9.06 -49.03 -47.31
C ARG A 384 8.62 -49.55 -48.69
N LYS A 385 8.84 -48.78 -49.76
CA LYS A 385 8.55 -49.24 -51.14
C LYS A 385 9.45 -50.41 -51.54
N LYS A 386 10.73 -50.42 -51.17
CA LYS A 386 11.64 -51.55 -51.40
C LYS A 386 11.20 -52.80 -50.63
N VAL A 387 10.84 -52.66 -49.34
CA VAL A 387 10.33 -53.76 -48.52
C VAL A 387 9.04 -54.33 -49.12
N ALA A 388 8.08 -53.48 -49.49
CA ALA A 388 6.85 -53.94 -50.14
C ALA A 388 7.11 -54.69 -51.47
N ALA A 389 8.08 -54.22 -52.26
CA ALA A 389 8.48 -54.91 -53.49
C ALA A 389 9.17 -56.26 -53.23
N LEU A 390 9.94 -56.38 -52.13
CA LEU A 390 10.52 -57.65 -51.69
C LEU A 390 9.45 -58.60 -51.16
N ASP A 391 8.49 -58.11 -50.38
CA ASP A 391 7.37 -58.90 -49.85
C ASP A 391 6.55 -59.53 -50.98
N GLY A 392 6.27 -58.77 -52.04
CA GLY A 392 5.61 -59.28 -53.26
C GLY A 392 6.43 -60.37 -53.98
N LYS A 393 7.77 -60.30 -53.94
CA LYS A 393 8.66 -61.34 -54.48
C LYS A 393 8.72 -62.58 -53.58
N THR A 394 8.65 -62.41 -52.26
CA THR A 394 8.60 -63.55 -51.32
C THR A 394 7.24 -64.24 -51.30
N GLN A 395 6.14 -63.53 -51.55
CA GLN A 395 4.82 -64.17 -51.71
C GLN A 395 4.74 -65.03 -52.99
N THR A 396 5.42 -64.62 -54.06
CA THR A 396 5.54 -65.41 -55.29
C THR A 396 6.51 -66.59 -55.16
N ALA A 397 7.56 -66.47 -54.33
CA ALA A 397 8.44 -67.59 -53.98
C ALA A 397 7.86 -68.54 -52.91
N GLY A 398 6.98 -68.03 -52.03
CA GLY A 398 6.35 -68.77 -50.93
C GLY A 398 5.31 -69.79 -51.39
N ALA A 399 4.71 -69.59 -52.57
CA ALA A 399 3.81 -70.57 -53.19
C ALA A 399 4.50 -71.88 -53.62
N THR A 400 5.83 -71.98 -53.51
CA THR A 400 6.59 -73.20 -53.84
C THR A 400 7.24 -73.86 -52.61
N VAL A 401 7.11 -73.29 -51.41
CA VAL A 401 7.80 -73.79 -50.18
C VAL A 401 6.81 -74.07 -49.03
N GLU A 402 5.52 -74.23 -49.34
CA GLU A 402 4.48 -74.60 -48.35
C GLU A 402 4.36 -76.13 -48.16
N ALA A 403 5.50 -76.84 -48.18
CA ALA A 403 5.55 -78.28 -47.89
C ALA A 403 6.57 -78.67 -46.81
N LEU A 404 7.48 -77.79 -46.40
CA LEU A 404 8.49 -78.11 -45.40
C LEU A 404 8.88 -76.84 -44.65
N SER A 405 8.31 -76.62 -43.46
CA SER A 405 9.11 -76.36 -42.24
C SER A 405 8.25 -76.00 -41.03
N THR A 406 8.74 -76.50 -39.91
CA THR A 406 8.21 -76.57 -38.56
C THR A 406 8.10 -75.24 -37.82
N PRO A 407 7.29 -75.18 -36.75
CA PRO A 407 7.09 -73.98 -35.96
C PRO A 407 8.29 -73.77 -35.02
N ASN A 408 8.94 -72.61 -35.10
CA ASN A 408 9.96 -72.22 -34.12
C ASN A 408 9.52 -70.93 -33.42
N SER A 409 9.02 -71.10 -32.20
CA SER A 409 8.57 -70.06 -31.29
C SER A 409 9.76 -69.21 -30.83
N ARG A 410 9.84 -67.96 -31.31
CA ARG A 410 10.67 -66.94 -30.65
C ARG A 410 9.94 -66.44 -29.41
N GLN A 411 10.44 -66.85 -28.25
CA GLN A 411 10.10 -66.31 -26.94
C GLN A 411 10.41 -64.81 -26.93
N SER A 412 9.37 -63.97 -26.92
CA SER A 412 9.45 -62.59 -26.45
C SER A 412 9.76 -62.62 -24.95
N ALA A 413 10.73 -61.81 -24.54
CA ALA A 413 11.06 -61.65 -23.13
C ALA A 413 9.80 -61.22 -22.35
N PRO A 414 9.54 -61.80 -21.16
CA PRO A 414 8.38 -61.44 -20.37
C PRO A 414 8.51 -59.98 -19.92
N ASP A 415 7.55 -59.13 -20.32
CA ASP A 415 7.33 -57.83 -19.70
C ASP A 415 7.26 -58.05 -18.20
N LYS A 416 8.23 -57.47 -17.48
CA LYS A 416 8.19 -57.46 -16.01
C LYS A 416 6.83 -56.88 -15.62
N PRO A 417 5.99 -57.60 -14.85
CA PRO A 417 4.71 -57.06 -14.42
C PRO A 417 4.98 -55.76 -13.69
N VAL A 418 4.47 -54.65 -14.22
CA VAL A 418 4.45 -53.37 -13.53
C VAL A 418 3.65 -53.61 -12.26
N VAL A 419 4.34 -53.73 -11.13
CA VAL A 419 3.73 -53.89 -9.82
C VAL A 419 2.97 -52.59 -9.56
N VAL A 420 1.66 -52.60 -9.83
CA VAL A 420 0.76 -51.50 -9.49
C VAL A 420 0.71 -51.45 -7.97
N GLN A 421 1.41 -50.50 -7.36
CA GLN A 421 1.33 -50.27 -5.93
C GLN A 421 -0.14 -49.95 -5.59
N ALA A 422 -0.67 -50.59 -4.54
CA ALA A 422 -2.02 -50.33 -4.08
C ALA A 422 -2.17 -48.82 -3.75
N PRO A 423 -3.30 -48.19 -4.14
CA PRO A 423 -3.52 -46.77 -3.89
C PRO A 423 -3.44 -46.50 -2.39
N THR A 424 -2.63 -45.51 -2.01
CA THR A 424 -2.51 -45.10 -0.61
C THR A 424 -3.68 -44.20 -0.24
N LEU A 425 -3.90 -43.99 1.06
CA LEU A 425 -4.93 -43.08 1.56
C LEU A 425 -4.74 -41.63 1.07
N LEU A 426 -3.51 -41.25 0.71
CA LEU A 426 -3.19 -39.94 0.14
C LEU A 426 -3.59 -39.81 -1.34
N ASP A 427 -3.92 -40.92 -2.00
CA ASP A 427 -4.38 -40.97 -3.39
C ASP A 427 -5.91 -40.94 -3.51
N GLU A 428 -6.63 -40.86 -2.38
CA GLU A 428 -8.07 -40.64 -2.35
C GLU A 428 -8.40 -39.29 -3.01
N ILE A 429 -9.31 -39.31 -3.99
CA ILE A 429 -9.72 -38.14 -4.75
C ILE A 429 -10.89 -37.47 -4.02
N PHE A 430 -10.73 -36.20 -3.68
CA PHE A 430 -11.78 -35.36 -3.12
C PHE A 430 -12.36 -34.47 -4.21
N GLU A 431 -13.68 -34.49 -4.36
CA GLU A 431 -14.41 -33.76 -5.39
C GLU A 431 -15.52 -32.92 -4.76
N TRP A 432 -15.56 -31.62 -5.04
CA TRP A 432 -16.63 -30.72 -4.61
C TRP A 432 -16.73 -29.51 -5.55
N ARG A 433 -17.76 -28.67 -5.38
CA ARG A 433 -17.92 -27.42 -6.14
C ARG A 433 -17.52 -26.22 -5.28
N ALA A 434 -16.55 -25.44 -5.76
CA ALA A 434 -16.17 -24.14 -5.22
C ALA A 434 -16.40 -23.08 -6.30
N ASP A 435 -17.18 -22.03 -6.02
CA ASP A 435 -17.48 -20.94 -6.97
C ASP A 435 -17.91 -21.42 -8.37
N LYS A 436 -18.85 -22.38 -8.40
CA LYS A 436 -19.36 -23.05 -9.63
C LYS A 436 -18.33 -23.89 -10.39
N ARG A 437 -17.07 -23.95 -9.95
CA ARG A 437 -16.02 -24.80 -10.51
C ARG A 437 -15.98 -26.13 -9.77
N LEU A 438 -15.84 -27.24 -10.50
CA LEU A 438 -15.60 -28.55 -9.90
C LEU A 438 -14.11 -28.63 -9.51
N VAL A 439 -13.83 -28.73 -8.22
CA VAL A 439 -12.50 -28.95 -7.67
C VAL A 439 -12.31 -30.45 -7.48
N ARG A 440 -11.20 -30.97 -8.01
CA ARG A 440 -10.83 -32.38 -7.90
C ARG A 440 -9.36 -32.47 -7.48
N ILE A 441 -9.10 -32.88 -6.24
CA ILE A 441 -7.74 -32.86 -5.69
C ILE A 441 -7.49 -34.03 -4.74
N THR A 442 -6.25 -34.51 -4.67
CA THR A 442 -5.82 -35.52 -3.72
C THR A 442 -4.96 -34.91 -2.61
N PRO A 443 -4.97 -35.46 -1.38
CA PRO A 443 -4.05 -35.02 -0.33
C PRO A 443 -2.57 -35.07 -0.75
N ARG A 444 -2.17 -36.06 -1.57
CA ARG A 444 -0.81 -36.13 -2.12
C ARG A 444 -0.48 -34.94 -3.02
N ALA A 445 -1.42 -34.51 -3.87
CA ALA A 445 -1.22 -33.35 -4.72
C ALA A 445 -1.02 -32.08 -3.90
N VAL A 446 -1.81 -31.89 -2.84
CA VAL A 446 -1.66 -30.73 -1.94
C VAL A 446 -0.32 -30.76 -1.20
N ARG A 447 0.12 -31.93 -0.72
CA ARG A 447 1.46 -32.05 -0.12
C ARG A 447 2.56 -31.66 -1.09
N ARG A 448 2.49 -32.07 -2.36
CA ARG A 448 3.46 -31.67 -3.39
C ARG A 448 3.48 -30.16 -3.63
N LEU A 449 2.31 -29.50 -3.61
CA LEU A 449 2.23 -28.04 -3.71
C LEU A 449 2.93 -27.37 -2.52
N ILE A 450 2.69 -27.87 -1.30
CA ILE A 450 3.31 -27.35 -0.08
C ILE A 450 4.83 -27.63 -0.05
N ASP A 451 5.25 -28.84 -0.41
CA ASP A 451 6.65 -29.24 -0.42
C ASP A 451 7.45 -28.45 -1.47
N GLY A 452 6.86 -28.19 -2.64
CA GLY A 452 7.46 -27.39 -3.72
C GLY A 452 7.26 -25.88 -3.58
N ASN A 453 6.83 -25.38 -2.41
CA ASN A 453 6.58 -23.94 -2.15
C ASN A 453 5.68 -23.25 -3.18
N ASN A 454 4.71 -23.97 -3.77
CA ASN A 454 3.76 -23.38 -4.72
C ASN A 454 2.65 -22.64 -3.96
N GLU A 455 2.94 -21.41 -3.57
CA GLU A 455 2.05 -20.57 -2.77
C GLU A 455 0.70 -20.32 -3.43
N GLU A 456 0.69 -20.01 -4.72
CA GLU A 456 -0.55 -19.76 -5.47
C GLU A 456 -1.45 -20.99 -5.48
N GLY A 457 -0.86 -22.17 -5.72
CA GLY A 457 -1.57 -23.44 -5.67
C GLY A 457 -2.10 -23.75 -4.28
N VAL A 458 -1.30 -23.52 -3.23
CA VAL A 458 -1.75 -23.71 -1.83
C VAL A 458 -2.87 -22.75 -1.49
N PHE A 459 -2.76 -21.48 -1.87
CA PHE A 459 -3.80 -20.47 -1.63
C PHE A 459 -5.13 -20.83 -2.32
N ALA A 460 -5.07 -21.26 -3.58
CA ALA A 460 -6.25 -21.74 -4.31
C ALA A 460 -6.92 -22.94 -3.61
N VAL A 461 -6.11 -23.85 -3.05
CA VAL A 461 -6.62 -24.99 -2.26
C VAL A 461 -7.26 -24.52 -0.96
N VAL A 462 -6.65 -23.57 -0.24
CA VAL A 462 -7.22 -23.00 1.00
C VAL A 462 -8.60 -22.39 0.71
N GLN A 463 -8.74 -21.54 -0.31
CA GLN A 463 -10.02 -20.95 -0.69
C GLN A 463 -11.07 -22.02 -1.06
N ALA A 464 -10.66 -23.06 -1.80
CA ALA A 464 -11.56 -24.15 -2.14
C ALA A 464 -11.98 -24.94 -0.89
N LEU A 465 -11.09 -25.16 0.08
CA LEU A 465 -11.39 -25.86 1.34
C LEU A 465 -12.31 -25.04 2.25
N GLU A 466 -12.20 -23.71 2.26
CA GLU A 466 -13.16 -22.85 2.96
C GLU A 466 -14.57 -23.07 2.43
N SER A 467 -14.77 -23.10 1.11
CA SER A 467 -16.09 -23.42 0.53
C SER A 467 -16.58 -24.83 0.91
N LEU A 468 -15.66 -25.80 1.02
CA LEU A 468 -15.97 -27.18 1.37
C LEU A 468 -16.44 -27.28 2.82
N GLU A 469 -15.87 -26.48 3.72
CA GLU A 469 -16.29 -26.43 5.13
C GLU A 469 -17.78 -26.05 5.26
N PHE A 470 -18.25 -25.12 4.44
CA PHE A 470 -19.65 -24.70 4.42
C PHE A 470 -20.56 -25.69 3.69
N SER A 471 -20.10 -26.32 2.61
CA SER A 471 -20.94 -27.22 1.81
C SER A 471 -21.03 -28.65 2.37
N ASP A 472 -19.91 -29.21 2.83
CA ASP A 472 -19.82 -30.58 3.35
C ASP A 472 -18.73 -30.69 4.44
N ARG A 473 -19.14 -30.42 5.66
CA ARG A 473 -18.25 -30.46 6.85
C ARG A 473 -17.66 -31.86 7.10
N SER A 474 -18.34 -32.93 6.69
CA SER A 474 -17.86 -34.31 6.85
C SER A 474 -16.70 -34.58 5.90
N LEU A 475 -16.88 -34.23 4.63
CA LEU A 475 -15.83 -34.37 3.61
C LEU A 475 -14.63 -33.47 3.92
N HIS A 476 -14.87 -32.24 4.40
CA HIS A 476 -13.84 -31.35 4.92
C HIS A 476 -13.02 -31.99 6.06
N GLY A 477 -13.69 -32.54 7.07
CA GLY A 477 -13.04 -33.24 8.18
C GLY A 477 -12.24 -34.47 7.73
N LYS A 478 -12.79 -35.25 6.79
CA LYS A 478 -12.10 -36.40 6.19
C LYS A 478 -10.84 -35.97 5.45
N PHE A 479 -10.92 -34.91 4.64
CA PHE A 479 -9.77 -34.37 3.90
C PHE A 479 -8.64 -33.97 4.87
N PHE A 480 -8.96 -33.20 5.90
CA PHE A 480 -7.98 -32.77 6.90
C PHE A 480 -7.39 -33.94 7.70
N LYS A 481 -8.20 -34.96 7.99
CA LYS A 481 -7.70 -36.20 8.60
C LYS A 481 -6.68 -36.88 7.68
N ARG A 482 -6.98 -37.03 6.38
CA ARG A 482 -6.07 -37.65 5.40
C ARG A 482 -4.77 -36.87 5.24
N ILE A 483 -4.85 -35.55 5.05
CA ILE A 483 -3.64 -34.75 4.84
C ILE A 483 -2.79 -34.61 6.11
N GLY A 484 -3.37 -34.86 7.29
CA GLY A 484 -2.63 -34.99 8.54
C GLY A 484 -1.93 -36.34 8.77
N GLU A 485 -2.21 -37.37 7.95
CA GLU A 485 -1.59 -38.71 8.08
C GLU A 485 -0.09 -38.65 7.72
N GLY A 486 0.78 -38.41 8.72
CA GLY A 486 2.22 -38.20 8.52
C GLY A 486 2.75 -36.88 9.06
N GLY A 487 1.92 -36.08 9.74
CA GLY A 487 2.35 -34.89 10.48
C GLY A 487 1.33 -33.74 10.42
N GLY A 488 1.28 -32.95 11.48
CA GLY A 488 0.37 -31.79 11.57
C GLY A 488 0.78 -30.59 10.70
N TYR A 489 2.01 -30.58 10.16
CA TYR A 489 2.53 -29.45 9.38
C TYR A 489 1.63 -29.05 8.21
N TYR A 490 1.23 -30.01 7.36
CA TYR A 490 0.39 -29.74 6.19
C TYR A 490 -0.99 -29.21 6.57
N VAL A 491 -1.54 -29.67 7.70
CA VAL A 491 -2.81 -29.15 8.24
C VAL A 491 -2.64 -27.70 8.67
N ARG A 492 -1.54 -27.37 9.37
CA ARG A 492 -1.23 -25.99 9.78
C ARG A 492 -1.08 -25.07 8.58
N VAL A 493 -0.33 -25.46 7.54
CA VAL A 493 -0.19 -24.65 6.31
C VAL A 493 -1.53 -24.27 5.68
N LEU A 494 -2.54 -25.14 5.79
CA LEU A 494 -3.85 -24.91 5.19
C LEU A 494 -4.85 -24.19 6.11
N LYS A 495 -4.59 -24.10 7.42
CA LYS A 495 -5.53 -23.53 8.41
C LYS A 495 -5.00 -22.29 9.09
N GLU A 496 -3.70 -22.23 9.27
CA GLU A 496 -2.99 -21.21 10.01
C GLU A 496 -2.23 -20.33 9.01
N ASN A 497 -2.02 -19.07 9.37
CA ASN A 497 -1.13 -18.24 8.60
C ASN A 497 0.30 -18.47 9.06
N MET A 498 1.08 -19.00 8.15
CA MET A 498 2.45 -19.38 8.40
C MET A 498 3.39 -18.21 8.08
N ALA A 499 4.52 -18.14 8.78
CA ALA A 499 5.52 -17.12 8.48
C ALA A 499 6.28 -17.48 7.19
N ARG A 500 6.43 -16.52 6.27
CA ARG A 500 7.31 -16.67 5.10
C ARG A 500 8.77 -16.58 5.53
N VAL A 501 9.56 -17.55 5.07
CA VAL A 501 11.00 -17.60 5.37
C VAL A 501 11.80 -17.81 4.09
N LEU A 502 12.84 -16.99 3.93
CA LEU A 502 13.89 -17.17 2.95
C LEU A 502 15.12 -17.73 3.66
N VAL A 503 15.74 -18.76 3.09
CA VAL A 503 16.90 -19.42 3.69
C VAL A 503 18.10 -19.27 2.77
N ASP A 504 19.20 -18.76 3.30
CA ASP A 504 20.49 -18.77 2.64
C ASP A 504 21.06 -20.20 2.64
N ALA A 505 20.79 -20.93 1.56
CA ALA A 505 21.14 -22.34 1.45
C ALA A 505 22.65 -22.54 1.39
N SER A 506 23.40 -21.60 0.80
CA SER A 506 24.87 -21.67 0.79
C SER A 506 25.43 -21.58 2.20
N ASN A 507 24.94 -20.63 3.01
CA ASN A 507 25.37 -20.43 4.39
C ASN A 507 25.01 -21.62 5.27
N VAL A 508 23.78 -22.14 5.18
CA VAL A 508 23.34 -23.31 5.94
C VAL A 508 24.14 -24.57 5.57
N ALA A 509 24.26 -24.87 4.28
CA ALA A 509 24.96 -26.08 3.82
C ALA A 509 26.45 -26.07 4.18
N ARG A 510 27.09 -24.89 4.18
CA ARG A 510 28.53 -24.72 4.46
C ARG A 510 28.86 -24.32 5.89
N HIS A 511 27.86 -24.23 6.78
CA HIS A 511 28.07 -23.78 8.16
C HIS A 511 29.16 -24.58 8.90
N THR A 512 29.17 -25.90 8.70
CA THR A 512 30.28 -26.76 9.13
C THR A 512 30.78 -27.55 7.92
N PRO A 513 31.87 -27.13 7.26
CA PRO A 513 32.38 -27.86 6.10
C PRO A 513 32.79 -29.27 6.51
N ASN A 514 32.51 -30.26 5.65
CA ASN A 514 33.02 -31.61 5.89
C ASN A 514 34.55 -31.66 5.65
N LYS A 515 35.18 -32.81 5.91
CA LYS A 515 36.63 -33.02 5.68
C LYS A 515 37.09 -32.71 4.25
N TYR A 516 36.17 -32.66 3.29
CA TYR A 516 36.42 -32.39 1.87
C TYR A 516 36.00 -30.97 1.42
N GLY A 517 35.61 -30.10 2.36
CA GLY A 517 35.15 -28.74 2.05
C GLY A 517 33.81 -28.66 1.32
N LYS A 518 33.07 -29.77 1.20
CA LYS A 518 31.73 -29.77 0.58
C LYS A 518 30.67 -29.33 1.58
N GLY A 519 29.66 -28.62 1.09
CA GLY A 519 28.42 -28.39 1.82
C GLY A 519 27.69 -29.71 2.08
N GLN A 520 26.87 -29.73 3.13
CA GLN A 520 26.19 -30.95 3.59
C GLN A 520 24.68 -30.83 3.41
N LEU A 521 24.10 -31.66 2.54
CA LEU A 521 22.66 -31.63 2.25
C LEU A 521 21.80 -31.86 3.50
N ARG A 522 22.28 -32.70 4.43
CA ARG A 522 21.59 -32.98 5.70
C ARG A 522 21.27 -31.72 6.52
N PHE A 523 22.06 -30.66 6.42
CA PHE A 523 21.78 -29.40 7.12
C PHE A 523 20.64 -28.62 6.48
N LEU A 524 20.50 -28.66 5.15
CA LEU A 524 19.34 -28.07 4.46
C LEU A 524 18.05 -28.80 4.83
N LEU A 525 18.11 -30.14 4.86
CA LEU A 525 16.97 -30.96 5.29
C LEU A 525 16.61 -30.71 6.75
N GLY A 526 17.59 -30.65 7.65
CA GLY A 526 17.37 -30.32 9.06
C GLY A 526 16.77 -28.92 9.26
N MET A 527 17.28 -27.92 8.53
CA MET A 527 16.74 -26.56 8.53
C MET A 527 15.28 -26.53 8.09
N ARG A 528 14.94 -27.27 7.03
CA ARG A 528 13.57 -27.36 6.55
C ARG A 528 12.64 -27.94 7.61
N GLU A 529 13.00 -29.07 8.20
CA GLU A 529 12.16 -29.70 9.23
C GLU A 529 12.01 -28.82 10.47
N GLU A 530 13.05 -28.10 10.86
CA GLU A 530 12.99 -27.16 11.99
C GLU A 530 12.07 -25.97 11.69
N LEU A 531 12.17 -25.35 10.52
CA LEU A 531 11.27 -24.28 10.10
C LEU A 531 9.81 -24.77 9.96
N ARG A 532 9.61 -26.00 9.48
CA ARG A 532 8.29 -26.64 9.46
C ARG A 532 7.73 -26.81 10.86
N ARG A 533 8.56 -27.21 11.83
CA ARG A 533 8.18 -27.34 13.25
C ARG A 533 7.73 -25.99 13.81
N LEU A 534 8.46 -24.92 13.49
CA LEU A 534 8.18 -23.54 13.89
C LEU A 534 6.98 -22.90 13.19
N GLY A 535 6.37 -23.58 12.21
CA GLY A 535 5.17 -23.09 11.54
C GLY A 535 5.45 -22.10 10.41
N CYS A 536 6.53 -22.31 9.67
CA CYS A 536 6.90 -21.48 8.54
C CYS A 536 6.39 -22.07 7.22
N PHE A 537 5.88 -21.22 6.33
CA PHE A 537 5.54 -21.51 4.93
C PHE A 537 5.29 -20.19 4.18
N PRO A 538 5.77 -20.02 2.94
CA PRO A 538 6.71 -20.92 2.25
C PRO A 538 8.11 -20.88 2.88
N ILE A 539 8.91 -21.92 2.62
CA ILE A 539 10.31 -22.02 3.05
C ILE A 539 11.18 -22.08 1.79
N VAL A 540 11.60 -20.91 1.31
CA VAL A 540 12.33 -20.79 0.03
C VAL A 540 13.83 -20.82 0.29
N PHE A 541 14.50 -21.88 -0.15
CA PHE A 541 15.96 -21.97 -0.11
C PHE A 541 16.56 -21.30 -1.34
N ILE A 542 17.42 -20.30 -1.14
CA ILE A 542 18.15 -19.63 -2.22
C ILE A 542 19.62 -20.00 -2.09
N ALA A 543 20.18 -20.58 -3.15
CA ALA A 543 21.54 -21.10 -3.19
C ALA A 543 22.38 -20.38 -4.24
N ASP A 544 23.66 -20.17 -3.95
CA ASP A 544 24.62 -19.73 -4.97
C ASP A 544 24.74 -20.76 -6.10
N ALA A 545 25.02 -20.25 -7.31
CA ALA A 545 25.33 -21.08 -8.47
C ALA A 545 26.45 -22.11 -8.22
N SER A 546 27.38 -21.80 -7.31
CA SER A 546 28.51 -22.66 -6.96
C SER A 546 28.13 -23.88 -6.12
N LEU A 547 27.05 -23.81 -5.33
CA LEU A 547 26.70 -24.85 -4.35
C LEU A 547 26.41 -26.20 -5.02
N ARG A 548 25.79 -26.19 -6.21
CA ARG A 548 25.44 -27.39 -6.97
C ARG A 548 26.64 -28.32 -7.28
N HIS A 549 27.84 -27.75 -7.34
CA HIS A 549 29.08 -28.48 -7.62
C HIS A 549 29.84 -28.89 -6.35
N VAL A 550 29.52 -28.26 -5.23
CA VAL A 550 30.28 -28.34 -3.97
C VAL A 550 29.36 -28.76 -2.82
N ILE A 551 28.54 -29.79 -3.08
CA ILE A 551 27.68 -30.44 -2.09
C ILE A 551 27.90 -31.95 -2.14
N ASP A 552 27.72 -32.64 -1.01
CA ASP A 552 27.93 -34.08 -0.89
C ASP A 552 26.92 -34.91 -1.71
N GLU A 553 25.63 -34.87 -1.38
CA GLU A 553 24.55 -35.62 -2.04
C GLU A 553 24.02 -34.88 -3.28
N SER A 554 24.91 -34.63 -4.25
CA SER A 554 24.60 -33.79 -5.43
C SER A 554 23.34 -34.21 -6.18
N ARG A 555 23.11 -35.52 -6.40
CA ARG A 555 21.93 -36.01 -7.11
C ARG A 555 20.63 -35.56 -6.43
N LYS A 556 20.52 -35.77 -5.12
CA LYS A 556 19.33 -35.42 -4.34
C LYS A 556 19.15 -33.90 -4.26
N PHE A 557 20.24 -33.14 -4.20
CA PHE A 557 20.19 -31.68 -4.33
C PHE A 557 19.59 -31.25 -5.67
N HIS A 558 20.02 -31.85 -6.80
CA HIS A 558 19.45 -31.52 -8.11
C HIS A 558 17.96 -31.91 -8.22
N GLU A 559 17.55 -33.00 -7.58
CA GLU A 559 16.13 -33.38 -7.48
C GLU A 559 15.33 -32.30 -6.72
N MET A 560 15.85 -31.79 -5.59
CA MET A 560 15.21 -30.68 -4.85
C MET A 560 15.13 -29.39 -5.69
N VAL A 561 16.15 -29.08 -6.48
CA VAL A 561 16.12 -27.94 -7.42
C VAL A 561 15.06 -28.14 -8.50
N ALA A 562 14.99 -29.34 -9.10
CA ALA A 562 14.01 -29.66 -10.14
C ALA A 562 12.56 -29.62 -9.60
N ASN A 563 12.37 -29.93 -8.32
CA ASN A 563 11.07 -29.85 -7.64
C ASN A 563 10.67 -28.43 -7.23
N GLY A 564 11.55 -27.43 -7.38
CA GLY A 564 11.32 -26.05 -6.91
C GLY A 564 11.50 -25.86 -5.41
N GLU A 565 12.08 -26.83 -4.70
CA GLU A 565 12.36 -26.73 -3.26
C GLU A 565 13.56 -25.82 -2.97
N ILE A 566 14.52 -25.75 -3.91
CA ILE A 566 15.72 -24.91 -3.85
C ILE A 566 15.82 -24.10 -5.14
N GLU A 567 15.92 -22.79 -5.00
CA GLU A 567 16.22 -21.87 -6.09
C GLU A 567 17.74 -21.68 -6.17
N VAL A 568 18.35 -22.05 -7.30
CA VAL A 568 19.77 -21.81 -7.55
C VAL A 568 19.90 -20.58 -8.44
N VAL A 569 20.60 -19.56 -7.95
CA VAL A 569 20.80 -18.33 -8.72
C VAL A 569 21.67 -18.56 -9.95
N ASP A 570 21.48 -17.71 -10.95
CA ASP A 570 22.27 -17.74 -12.17
C ASP A 570 23.75 -17.41 -11.92
N LYS A 571 24.60 -17.88 -12.84
CA LYS A 571 26.04 -17.57 -12.77
C LYS A 571 26.25 -16.05 -12.90
N GLY A 572 26.92 -15.47 -11.91
CA GLY A 572 27.22 -14.04 -11.87
C GLY A 572 26.17 -13.20 -11.12
N VAL A 573 25.12 -13.84 -10.60
CA VAL A 573 24.19 -13.24 -9.64
C VAL A 573 24.57 -13.73 -8.25
N GLU A 574 24.62 -12.82 -7.27
CA GLU A 574 24.88 -13.17 -5.87
C GLU A 574 23.56 -13.59 -5.19
N ALA A 575 23.55 -14.71 -4.47
CA ALA A 575 22.34 -15.16 -3.74
C ALA A 575 21.88 -14.11 -2.71
N ASP A 576 22.82 -13.42 -2.07
CA ASP A 576 22.58 -12.33 -1.12
C ASP A 576 21.70 -11.21 -1.71
N GLU A 577 21.88 -10.90 -3.00
CA GLU A 577 21.10 -9.87 -3.68
C GLU A 577 19.64 -10.27 -3.84
N ILE A 578 19.41 -11.54 -4.22
CA ILE A 578 18.06 -12.08 -4.35
C ILE A 578 17.40 -12.15 -2.98
N LEU A 579 18.11 -12.65 -1.95
CA LEU A 579 17.63 -12.70 -0.57
C LEU A 579 17.20 -11.32 -0.05
N ALA A 580 18.05 -10.30 -0.17
CA ALA A 580 17.75 -8.95 0.32
C ALA A 580 16.56 -8.32 -0.44
N ARG A 581 16.52 -8.50 -1.76
CA ARG A 581 15.43 -7.99 -2.61
C ARG A 581 14.10 -8.66 -2.28
N GLU A 582 14.08 -9.99 -2.17
CA GLU A 582 12.88 -10.76 -1.86
C GLU A 582 12.40 -10.49 -0.44
N ALA A 583 13.30 -10.39 0.54
CA ALA A 583 12.96 -10.01 1.90
C ALA A 583 12.32 -8.62 1.97
N ARG A 584 12.86 -7.65 1.24
CA ARG A 584 12.28 -6.29 1.14
C ARG A 584 10.89 -6.32 0.50
N ARG A 585 10.73 -7.08 -0.59
CA ARG A 585 9.49 -7.17 -1.37
C ARG A 585 8.37 -7.83 -0.57
N THR A 586 8.70 -8.89 0.18
CA THR A 586 7.72 -9.77 0.81
C THR A 586 7.59 -9.58 2.31
N GLY A 587 8.55 -8.91 2.95
CA GLY A 587 8.64 -8.83 4.41
C GLY A 587 9.05 -10.16 5.07
N ALA A 588 9.56 -11.13 4.30
CA ALA A 588 9.97 -12.43 4.80
C ALA A 588 11.14 -12.34 5.80
N TYR A 589 11.16 -13.28 6.74
CA TYR A 589 12.33 -13.53 7.57
C TYR A 589 13.44 -14.14 6.73
N VAL A 590 14.69 -13.75 6.99
CA VAL A 590 15.87 -14.31 6.32
C VAL A 590 16.69 -15.12 7.30
N VAL A 591 16.80 -16.42 7.06
CA VAL A 591 17.63 -17.32 7.86
C VAL A 591 19.04 -17.34 7.30
N THR A 592 19.95 -16.66 7.99
CA THR A 592 21.39 -16.63 7.65
C THR A 592 22.22 -16.19 8.87
N ASN A 593 23.41 -16.77 8.99
CA ASN A 593 24.40 -16.32 9.98
C ASN A 593 25.29 -15.19 9.45
N ASP A 594 25.21 -14.82 8.17
CA ASP A 594 25.89 -13.65 7.65
C ASP A 594 25.14 -12.37 8.05
N ALA A 595 25.77 -11.53 8.88
CA ALA A 595 25.17 -10.28 9.33
C ALA A 595 25.16 -9.18 8.26
N LYS A 596 25.96 -9.31 7.19
CA LYS A 596 26.19 -8.25 6.21
C LYS A 596 25.70 -8.59 4.80
N PHE A 597 24.96 -9.69 4.62
CA PHE A 597 24.49 -10.13 3.30
C PHE A 597 23.73 -9.02 2.53
N PHE A 598 22.95 -8.18 3.23
CA PHE A 598 22.14 -7.13 2.59
C PHE A 598 22.91 -5.84 2.25
N HIS A 599 24.11 -5.63 2.79
CA HIS A 599 24.81 -4.33 2.73
C HIS A 599 25.11 -3.87 1.30
N LYS A 600 25.42 -4.79 0.39
CA LYS A 600 25.79 -4.45 -1.00
C LYS A 600 24.62 -3.89 -1.82
N VAL A 601 23.42 -4.35 -1.51
CA VAL A 601 22.23 -4.17 -2.35
C VAL A 601 21.26 -3.18 -1.73
N SER A 602 21.25 -3.10 -0.40
CA SER A 602 20.22 -2.40 0.34
C SER A 602 20.76 -1.92 1.69
N PRO A 603 21.78 -1.02 1.70
CA PRO A 603 22.41 -0.57 2.93
C PRO A 603 21.43 0.09 3.91
N ASP A 604 20.35 0.68 3.42
CA ASP A 604 19.32 1.35 4.23
C ASP A 604 18.19 0.43 4.72
N PHE A 605 18.25 -0.88 4.42
CA PHE A 605 17.23 -1.84 4.82
C PHE A 605 17.86 -3.08 5.44
N GLU A 606 17.69 -3.21 6.75
CA GLU A 606 18.04 -4.42 7.49
C GLU A 606 16.84 -5.37 7.50
N PRO A 607 16.87 -6.48 6.73
CA PRO A 607 15.79 -7.47 6.73
C PRO A 607 15.68 -8.15 8.10
N PRO A 608 14.49 -8.65 8.48
CA PRO A 608 14.30 -9.39 9.73
C PRO A 608 15.08 -10.72 9.65
N ARG A 609 16.29 -10.70 10.19
CA ARG A 609 17.25 -11.80 10.12
C ARG A 609 17.07 -12.74 11.31
N VAL A 610 17.10 -14.03 11.03
CA VAL A 610 17.05 -15.11 12.02
C VAL A 610 18.35 -15.91 11.93
N THR A 611 19.03 -16.11 13.06
CA THR A 611 20.25 -16.92 13.12
C THR A 611 19.93 -18.38 13.37
N PHE A 612 20.91 -19.24 13.16
CA PHE A 612 20.79 -20.66 13.46
C PHE A 612 22.11 -21.23 13.98
N ARG A 613 22.02 -22.34 14.68
CA ARG A 613 23.16 -23.11 15.17
C ARG A 613 23.03 -24.55 14.76
N ILE A 614 24.16 -25.22 14.53
CA ILE A 614 24.20 -26.66 14.28
C ILE A 614 24.91 -27.32 15.45
N PHE A 615 24.18 -28.11 16.24
CA PHE A 615 24.70 -28.83 17.39
C PHE A 615 24.51 -30.33 17.18
N ASP A 616 25.61 -31.09 17.20
CA ASP A 616 25.61 -32.54 16.96
C ASP A 616 24.83 -32.98 15.70
N GLY A 617 25.01 -32.23 14.61
CA GLY A 617 24.33 -32.46 13.34
C GLY A 617 22.84 -32.06 13.32
N THR A 618 22.29 -31.58 14.43
CA THR A 618 20.92 -31.06 14.52
C THR A 618 20.93 -29.55 14.29
N VAL A 619 20.06 -29.08 13.39
CA VAL A 619 19.88 -27.66 13.11
C VAL A 619 18.85 -27.08 14.07
N ILE A 620 19.21 -25.97 14.71
CA ILE A 620 18.34 -25.23 15.64
C ILE A 620 18.28 -23.79 15.13
N VAL A 621 17.07 -23.30 14.88
CA VAL A 621 16.83 -21.91 14.50
C VAL A 621 16.62 -21.11 15.79
N ASP A 622 17.31 -19.97 15.93
CA ASP A 622 17.13 -19.09 17.09
C ASP A 622 15.79 -18.32 16.98
N ASP A 623 15.26 -17.82 18.10
CA ASP A 623 13.87 -17.31 18.18
C ASP A 623 13.54 -16.16 17.21
N PHE A 624 12.29 -16.16 16.69
CA PHE A 624 11.69 -15.20 15.75
C PHE A 624 11.35 -13.83 16.36
#